data_AF-A0AAD5MFE9-F1
#
_entry.id   AF-A0AAD5MFE9-F1
#
_cell.length_a   1.000
_cell.length_b   1.000
_cell.length_c   1.000
_cell.angle_alpha   90.00
_cell.angle_beta   90.00
_cell.angle_gamma   90.00
#
_symmetry.space_group_name_H-M   'P 1'
#
loop_
_entity.id
_entity.type
_entity.pdbx_description
1 polymer ?
#
loop_
_entity_poly.entity_id
_entity_poly.type
_entity_poly.pdbx_seq_one_letter_code
_entity_poly.pdbx_strand_id
1 'polypeptide(L)'
;MTNAIEYMFRNFAYAQTSVSNWQEAIGIVTKSDHAGLMLSQWFSRETRPVLLLTVTPHTIVVEQITTDLWIVPVEVVGSTGTQTFIVTNESTVVPYSTNDYVIADPQRKSTAMIIYDVDSYIRLIRCWEDSRCPVKHNALRGIFRDLGAVLLADKLQPPGPTDVPKWKTIFRFTLTHHILTGNAACCTEYAVSHRAEISCAWIVRDTCEKIRFINSVAS
;
A
#
# COMPACT_ATOMS: atom_id res chain seq x y z
N MET A 1 -21.21 17.52 21.26
CA MET A 1 -20.81 16.22 20.69
C MET A 1 -19.45 15.92 21.29
N THR A 2 -19.37 15.01 22.28
CA THR A 2 -18.12 14.72 22.99
C THR A 2 -17.19 13.99 22.01
N ASN A 3 -16.01 14.54 21.74
CA ASN A 3 -15.01 13.83 20.93
C ASN A 3 -14.25 12.81 21.81
N ALA A 4 -13.57 11.84 21.17
CA ALA A 4 -12.91 10.75 21.89
C ALA A 4 -11.85 11.25 22.89
N ILE A 5 -11.12 12.31 22.55
CA ILE A 5 -10.10 12.91 23.42
C ILE A 5 -10.75 13.49 24.69
N GLU A 6 -11.84 14.24 24.53
CA GLU A 6 -12.61 14.80 25.63
C GLU A 6 -13.21 13.69 26.51
N TYR A 7 -13.73 12.62 25.90
CA TYR A 7 -14.22 11.45 26.65
C TYR A 7 -13.11 10.84 27.51
N MET A 8 -11.91 10.66 26.95
CA MET A 8 -10.78 10.10 27.68
C MET A 8 -10.38 10.98 28.86
N PHE A 9 -10.23 12.30 28.64
CA PHE A 9 -9.85 13.20 29.73
C PHE A 9 -10.92 13.28 30.82
N ARG A 10 -12.21 13.29 30.47
CA ARG A 10 -13.28 13.33 31.47
C ARG A 10 -13.35 12.08 32.34
N ASN A 11 -13.09 10.91 31.77
CA ASN A 11 -13.26 9.63 32.48
C ASN A 11 -11.97 9.09 33.11
N PHE A 12 -10.79 9.52 32.62
CA PHE A 12 -9.51 8.97 33.05
C PHE A 12 -8.48 10.04 33.46
N ALA A 13 -8.89 11.29 33.70
CA ALA A 13 -7.98 12.30 34.26
C ALA A 13 -7.36 11.80 35.58
N TYR A 14 -6.04 11.96 35.68
CA TYR A 14 -5.23 11.53 36.84
C TYR A 14 -5.25 10.01 37.12
N ALA A 15 -5.71 9.20 36.17
CA ALA A 15 -5.71 7.74 36.25
C ALA A 15 -4.79 7.11 35.18
N GLN A 16 -4.44 5.84 35.35
CA GLN A 16 -3.75 5.05 34.33
C GLN A 16 -4.77 4.55 33.29
N THR A 17 -4.38 4.59 32.01
CA THR A 17 -5.19 4.07 30.90
C THR A 17 -4.41 3.05 30.08
N SER A 18 -5.11 2.09 29.47
CA SER A 18 -4.57 1.15 28.49
C SER A 18 -5.27 1.29 27.12
N VAL A 19 -4.73 0.63 26.10
CA VAL A 19 -5.34 0.60 24.75
C VAL A 19 -6.79 0.10 24.78
N SER A 20 -7.16 -0.81 25.68
CA SER A 20 -8.54 -1.28 25.80
C SER A 20 -9.50 -0.17 26.24
N ASN A 21 -9.07 0.75 27.12
CA ASN A 21 -9.88 1.91 27.50
C ASN A 21 -10.10 2.85 26.30
N TRP A 22 -9.08 3.03 25.46
CA TRP A 22 -9.20 3.83 24.24
C TRP A 22 -10.11 3.16 23.21
N GLN A 23 -10.02 1.84 23.04
CA GLN A 23 -10.91 1.07 22.18
C GLN A 23 -12.38 1.25 22.59
N GLU A 24 -12.67 1.11 23.88
CA GLU A 24 -14.03 1.30 24.42
C GLU A 24 -14.53 2.73 24.20
N ALA A 25 -13.72 3.74 24.55
CA ALA A 25 -14.06 5.14 24.37
C ALA A 25 -14.38 5.49 22.90
N ILE A 26 -13.57 4.99 21.96
CA ILE A 26 -13.81 5.18 20.53
C ILE A 26 -15.13 4.52 20.14
N GLY A 27 -15.35 3.25 20.52
CA GLY A 27 -16.59 2.52 20.23
C GLY A 27 -17.83 3.27 20.71
N ILE A 28 -17.79 3.83 21.92
CA ILE A 28 -18.88 4.63 22.50
C ILE A 28 -19.11 5.93 21.73
N VAL A 29 -18.05 6.71 21.48
CA VAL A 29 -18.16 8.03 20.84
C VAL A 29 -18.58 7.94 19.39
N THR A 30 -18.04 6.97 18.65
CA THR A 30 -18.35 6.78 17.22
C THR A 30 -19.58 5.90 16.99
N LYS A 31 -20.09 5.23 18.02
CA LYS A 31 -21.14 4.20 17.92
C LYS A 31 -20.80 3.13 16.89
N SER A 32 -19.53 2.72 16.87
CA SER A 32 -19.00 1.78 15.87
C SER A 32 -18.00 0.83 16.51
N ASP A 33 -18.38 -0.45 16.60
CA ASP A 33 -17.51 -1.51 17.11
C ASP A 33 -16.25 -1.66 16.25
N HIS A 34 -16.37 -1.43 14.95
CA HIS A 34 -15.25 -1.47 14.00
C HIS A 34 -14.19 -0.40 14.31
N ALA A 35 -14.59 0.80 14.73
CA ALA A 35 -13.65 1.88 15.04
C ALA A 35 -12.81 1.56 16.29
N GLY A 36 -13.43 0.97 17.33
CA GLY A 36 -12.72 0.50 18.51
C GLY A 36 -11.80 -0.70 18.20
N LEU A 37 -12.30 -1.69 17.46
CA LEU A 37 -11.53 -2.87 17.06
C LEU A 37 -10.33 -2.50 16.19
N MET A 38 -10.51 -1.54 15.27
CA MET A 38 -9.42 -1.00 14.47
C MET A 38 -8.30 -0.52 15.37
N LEU A 39 -8.57 0.36 16.35
CA LEU A 39 -7.54 0.86 17.26
C LEU A 39 -6.76 -0.28 17.93
N SER A 40 -7.46 -1.29 18.44
CA SER A 40 -6.84 -2.46 19.06
C SER A 40 -5.88 -3.19 18.11
N GLN A 41 -6.30 -3.44 16.86
CA GLN A 41 -5.48 -4.11 15.85
C GLN A 41 -4.17 -3.34 15.57
N TRP A 42 -4.25 -2.02 15.40
CA TRP A 42 -3.10 -1.18 15.05
C TRP A 42 -2.09 -0.97 16.18
N PHE A 43 -2.50 -1.11 17.44
CA PHE A 43 -1.62 -0.94 18.60
C PHE A 43 -1.13 -2.26 19.22
N SER A 44 -1.74 -3.40 18.86
CA SER A 44 -1.39 -4.71 19.44
C SER A 44 -0.62 -5.65 18.50
N ARG A 45 -0.70 -5.44 17.18
CA ARG A 45 -0.05 -6.30 16.19
C ARG A 45 1.30 -5.72 15.78
N GLU A 46 2.29 -6.61 15.59
CA GLU A 46 3.65 -6.23 15.17
C GLU A 46 3.76 -5.96 13.67
N THR A 47 2.79 -6.43 12.88
CA THR A 47 2.77 -6.30 11.42
C THR A 47 1.92 -5.12 10.98
N ARG A 48 1.90 -4.84 9.67
CA ARG A 48 1.06 -3.80 9.05
C ARG A 48 0.26 -4.40 7.91
N PRO A 49 -0.95 -3.87 7.61
CA PRO A 49 -1.72 -4.32 6.47
C PRO A 49 -1.02 -4.01 5.15
N VAL A 50 -1.14 -4.94 4.22
CA VAL A 50 -0.70 -4.81 2.84
C VAL A 50 -1.91 -5.04 1.95
N LEU A 51 -2.28 -4.02 1.19
CA LEU A 51 -3.45 -4.03 0.33
C LEU A 51 -3.01 -4.05 -1.14
N LEU A 52 -3.45 -5.06 -1.89
CA LEU A 52 -3.32 -5.11 -3.35
C LEU A 52 -4.57 -4.51 -3.99
N LEU A 53 -4.37 -3.43 -4.74
CA LEU A 53 -5.41 -2.71 -5.46
C LEU A 53 -5.43 -3.13 -6.93
N THR A 54 -6.58 -3.59 -7.39
CA THR A 54 -6.85 -3.84 -8.81
C THR A 54 -7.94 -2.89 -9.30
N VAL A 55 -7.65 -2.11 -10.34
CA VAL A 55 -8.57 -1.09 -10.86
C VAL A 55 -9.16 -1.54 -12.20
N THR A 56 -10.47 -1.76 -12.21
CA THR A 56 -11.24 -1.98 -13.43
C THR A 56 -12.01 -0.70 -13.81
N PRO A 57 -12.64 -0.63 -15.00
CA PRO A 57 -13.38 0.58 -15.41
C PRO A 57 -14.55 0.97 -14.48
N HIS A 58 -15.13 0.02 -13.74
CA HIS A 58 -16.32 0.25 -12.93
C HIS A 58 -16.16 -0.12 -11.45
N THR A 59 -15.08 -0.82 -11.10
CA THR A 59 -14.84 -1.30 -9.75
C THR A 59 -13.37 -1.19 -9.38
N ILE A 60 -13.14 -1.02 -8.09
CA ILE A 60 -11.87 -1.23 -7.45
C ILE A 60 -12.00 -2.52 -6.64
N VAL A 61 -11.05 -3.43 -6.80
CA VAL A 61 -10.92 -4.62 -5.96
C VAL A 61 -9.73 -4.42 -5.04
N VAL A 62 -9.95 -4.59 -3.74
CA VAL A 62 -8.90 -4.46 -2.73
C VAL A 62 -8.73 -5.79 -2.01
N GLU A 63 -7.54 -6.37 -2.09
CA GLU A 63 -7.21 -7.64 -1.46
C GLU A 63 -6.20 -7.43 -0.33
N GLN A 64 -6.43 -8.06 0.82
CA GLN A 64 -5.48 -8.07 1.93
C GLN A 64 -4.49 -9.22 1.73
N ILE A 65 -3.25 -8.91 1.38
CA ILE A 65 -2.19 -9.92 1.17
C ILE A 65 -1.36 -10.15 2.45
N THR A 66 -1.98 -9.94 3.61
CA THR A 66 -1.43 -10.18 4.93
C THR A 66 -2.00 -11.45 5.55
N THR A 67 -1.26 -12.01 6.52
CA THR A 67 -1.69 -13.22 7.23
C THR A 67 -2.96 -12.99 8.04
N ASP A 68 -3.05 -11.85 8.72
CA ASP A 68 -4.25 -11.45 9.47
C ASP A 68 -5.06 -10.43 8.67
N LEU A 69 -6.39 -10.48 8.81
CA LEU A 69 -7.29 -9.45 8.31
C LEU A 69 -7.28 -8.22 9.21
N TRP A 70 -7.22 -7.06 8.58
CA TRP A 70 -7.22 -5.75 9.20
C TRP A 70 -8.50 -4.99 8.85
N ILE A 71 -8.88 -4.08 9.75
CA ILE A 71 -9.85 -3.03 9.47
C ILE A 71 -9.07 -1.80 9.00
N VAL A 72 -9.16 -1.50 7.71
CA VAL A 72 -8.39 -0.42 7.08
C VAL A 72 -9.33 0.57 6.40
N PRO A 73 -9.42 1.82 6.88
CA PRO A 73 -10.09 2.89 6.15
C PRO A 73 -9.21 3.34 4.99
N VAL A 74 -9.75 3.31 3.78
CA VAL A 74 -9.04 3.68 2.55
C VAL A 74 -9.77 4.82 1.87
N GLU A 75 -9.03 5.86 1.53
CA GLU A 75 -9.47 6.97 0.68
C GLU A 75 -8.91 6.75 -0.73
N VAL A 76 -9.74 6.75 -1.76
CA VAL A 76 -9.31 6.69 -3.16
C VAL A 76 -9.61 8.00 -3.85
N VAL A 77 -8.68 8.45 -4.69
CA VAL A 77 -8.80 9.65 -5.51
C VAL A 77 -8.58 9.28 -6.97
N GLY A 78 -9.47 9.75 -7.84
CA GLY A 78 -9.40 9.54 -9.28
C GLY A 78 -10.18 10.63 -10.01
N SER A 79 -10.40 10.43 -11.31
CA SER A 79 -11.03 11.44 -12.18
C SER A 79 -12.48 11.76 -11.83
N THR A 80 -13.20 10.83 -11.18
CA THR A 80 -14.60 11.01 -10.75
C THR A 80 -14.74 11.58 -9.34
N GLY A 81 -13.63 11.83 -8.64
CA GLY A 81 -13.60 12.43 -7.31
C GLY A 81 -12.95 11.55 -6.26
N THR A 82 -13.23 11.87 -5.00
CA THR A 82 -12.70 11.15 -3.84
C THR A 82 -13.79 10.28 -3.22
N GLN A 83 -13.46 9.03 -2.89
CA GLN A 83 -14.35 8.11 -2.17
C GLN A 83 -13.61 7.46 -1.01
N THR A 84 -14.28 7.31 0.12
CA THR A 84 -13.76 6.58 1.28
C THR A 84 -14.55 5.31 1.52
N PHE A 85 -13.87 4.23 1.86
CA PHE A 85 -14.48 2.95 2.24
C PHE A 85 -13.63 2.24 3.29
N ILE A 86 -14.16 1.17 3.86
CA ILE A 86 -13.46 0.36 4.87
C ILE A 86 -13.23 -1.04 4.29
N VAL A 87 -11.99 -1.49 4.33
CA VAL A 87 -11.60 -2.87 4.01
C VAL A 87 -11.62 -3.67 5.31
N THR A 88 -12.43 -4.72 5.36
CA THR A 88 -12.52 -5.63 6.52
C THR A 88 -12.32 -7.08 6.13
N ASN A 89 -12.67 -7.43 4.90
CA ASN A 89 -12.61 -8.79 4.37
C ASN A 89 -11.30 -9.02 3.61
N GLU A 90 -10.99 -10.28 3.32
CA GLU A 90 -9.84 -10.65 2.49
C GLU A 90 -9.87 -9.97 1.13
N SER A 91 -11.04 -9.92 0.49
CA SER A 91 -11.28 -9.17 -0.74
C SER A 91 -12.51 -8.28 -0.60
N THR A 92 -12.38 -7.01 -0.99
CA THR A 92 -13.44 -6.00 -0.95
C THR A 92 -13.59 -5.37 -2.32
N VAL A 93 -14.79 -5.48 -2.89
CA VAL A 93 -15.13 -4.87 -4.18
C VAL A 93 -15.89 -3.57 -3.94
N VAL A 94 -15.37 -2.48 -4.50
CA VAL A 94 -15.91 -1.13 -4.33
C VAL A 94 -16.36 -0.62 -5.70
N PRO A 95 -17.64 -0.27 -5.88
CA PRO A 95 -18.09 0.43 -7.07
C PRO A 95 -17.39 1.78 -7.18
N TYR A 96 -16.64 1.97 -8.25
CA TYR A 96 -15.91 3.21 -8.54
C TYR A 96 -15.65 3.28 -10.04
N SER A 97 -16.35 4.18 -10.73
CA SER A 97 -16.16 4.36 -12.16
C SER A 97 -14.97 5.27 -12.42
N THR A 98 -14.06 4.83 -13.27
CA THR A 98 -12.87 5.61 -13.66
C THR A 98 -12.39 5.18 -15.04
N ASN A 99 -12.02 6.17 -15.84
CA ASN A 99 -11.35 5.94 -17.12
C ASN A 99 -9.84 6.24 -17.05
N ASP A 100 -9.33 6.57 -15.87
CA ASP A 100 -7.95 7.06 -15.69
C ASP A 100 -7.24 6.34 -14.53
N TYR A 101 -6.29 7.00 -13.88
CA TYR A 101 -5.64 6.55 -12.66
C TYR A 101 -6.60 6.61 -11.44
N VAL A 102 -6.35 5.70 -10.50
CA VAL A 102 -6.92 5.71 -9.16
C VAL A 102 -5.76 5.61 -8.19
N ILE A 103 -5.75 6.50 -7.21
CA ILE A 103 -4.72 6.60 -6.19
C ILE A 103 -5.38 6.39 -4.84
N ALA A 104 -5.10 5.25 -4.23
CA ALA A 104 -5.46 4.91 -2.87
C ALA A 104 -4.48 5.54 -1.87
N ASP A 105 -5.06 6.06 -0.79
CA ASP A 105 -4.45 6.72 0.35
C ASP A 105 -3.34 7.71 -0.02
N PRO A 106 -3.63 8.75 -0.83
CA PRO A 106 -2.61 9.66 -1.35
C PRO A 106 -1.88 10.44 -0.25
N GLN A 107 -2.52 10.65 0.89
CA GLN A 107 -1.95 11.32 2.06
C GLN A 107 -1.39 10.34 3.09
N ARG A 108 -1.40 9.03 2.81
CA ARG A 108 -0.90 7.96 3.68
C ARG A 108 -1.51 7.98 5.09
N LYS A 109 -2.80 8.32 5.19
CA LYS A 109 -3.56 8.42 6.45
C LYS A 109 -3.83 7.05 7.06
N SER A 110 -4.01 6.02 6.22
CA SER A 110 -4.30 4.65 6.67
C SER A 110 -3.08 3.97 7.28
N THR A 111 -1.86 4.44 6.95
CA THR A 111 -0.57 3.82 7.29
C THR A 111 -0.36 2.39 6.78
N ALA A 112 -1.32 1.87 6.00
CA ALA A 112 -1.21 0.61 5.27
C ALA A 112 -0.19 0.73 4.13
N MET A 113 0.41 -0.39 3.75
CA MET A 113 1.15 -0.48 2.48
C MET A 113 0.14 -0.78 1.38
N ILE A 114 0.04 0.10 0.38
CA ILE A 114 -0.88 -0.11 -0.75
C ILE A 114 -0.06 -0.29 -2.02
N ILE A 115 -0.24 -1.45 -2.65
CA ILE A 115 0.37 -1.80 -3.91
C ILE A 115 -0.72 -1.99 -4.96
N TYR A 116 -0.32 -2.00 -6.22
CA TYR A 116 -1.25 -2.01 -7.35
C TYR A 116 -0.96 -3.19 -8.27
N ASP A 117 -1.95 -3.61 -9.04
CA ASP A 117 -1.72 -4.46 -10.19
C ASP A 117 -0.83 -3.74 -11.23
N VAL A 118 -0.29 -4.53 -12.16
CA VAL A 118 0.69 -4.04 -13.13
C VAL A 118 0.14 -2.93 -14.03
N ASP A 119 -1.13 -3.03 -14.47
CA ASP A 119 -1.73 -2.03 -15.35
C ASP A 119 -2.04 -0.74 -14.59
N SER A 120 -2.45 -0.85 -13.33
CA SER A 120 -2.61 0.30 -12.45
C SER A 120 -1.29 1.03 -12.19
N TYR A 121 -0.17 0.32 -11.97
CA TYR A 121 1.14 0.98 -11.87
C TYR A 121 1.54 1.73 -13.15
N ILE A 122 1.26 1.17 -14.34
CA ILE A 122 1.49 1.87 -15.61
C ILE A 122 0.65 3.16 -15.69
N ARG A 123 -0.59 3.16 -15.20
CA ARG A 123 -1.41 4.38 -15.10
C ARG A 123 -0.85 5.39 -14.11
N LEU A 124 -0.28 4.94 -12.98
CA LEU A 124 0.38 5.82 -12.01
C LEU A 124 1.64 6.49 -12.59
N ILE A 125 2.40 5.79 -13.45
CA ILE A 125 3.51 6.38 -14.20
C ILE A 125 3.00 7.50 -15.12
N ARG A 126 1.87 7.30 -15.81
CA ARG A 126 1.25 8.37 -16.61
C ARG A 126 0.80 9.55 -15.74
N CYS A 127 0.24 9.30 -14.56
CA CYS A 127 -0.10 10.36 -13.60
C CYS A 127 1.14 11.16 -13.18
N TRP A 128 2.29 10.50 -13.00
CA TRP A 128 3.54 11.19 -12.67
C TRP A 128 3.93 12.25 -13.70
N GLU A 129 3.68 11.99 -14.97
CA GLU A 129 4.00 12.90 -16.08
C GLU A 129 2.87 13.89 -16.39
N ASP A 130 1.63 13.62 -15.97
CA ASP A 130 0.47 14.47 -16.23
C ASP A 130 0.33 15.61 -15.20
N SER A 131 0.37 16.85 -15.68
CA SER A 131 0.10 18.06 -14.89
C SER A 131 -1.27 18.07 -14.18
N ARG A 132 -2.24 17.28 -14.64
CA ARG A 132 -3.60 17.17 -14.08
C ARG A 132 -3.71 16.10 -13.01
N CYS A 133 -2.63 15.37 -12.71
CA CYS A 133 -2.61 14.39 -11.64
C CYS A 133 -3.05 15.02 -10.30
N PRO A 134 -4.05 14.47 -9.59
CA PRO A 134 -4.64 15.07 -8.40
C PRO A 134 -3.71 15.00 -7.19
N VAL A 135 -2.56 14.34 -7.33
CA VAL A 135 -1.59 14.14 -6.27
C VAL A 135 -0.20 14.61 -6.70
N LYS A 136 0.58 15.03 -5.71
CA LYS A 136 1.97 15.44 -5.93
C LYS A 136 2.88 14.21 -6.11
N HIS A 137 4.01 14.40 -6.78
CA HIS A 137 5.05 13.37 -6.95
C HIS A 137 5.47 12.69 -5.64
N ASN A 138 5.51 13.41 -4.52
CA ASN A 138 5.85 12.82 -3.21
C ASN A 138 4.85 11.73 -2.77
N ALA A 139 3.56 11.88 -3.07
CA ALA A 139 2.55 10.86 -2.76
C ALA A 139 2.77 9.60 -3.60
N LEU A 140 2.94 9.77 -4.92
CA LEU A 140 3.24 8.67 -5.84
C LEU A 140 4.56 7.97 -5.48
N ARG A 141 5.59 8.72 -5.08
CA ARG A 141 6.87 8.18 -4.63
C ARG A 141 6.68 7.26 -3.42
N GLY A 142 5.77 7.60 -2.50
CA GLY A 142 5.40 6.73 -1.38
C GLY A 142 4.82 5.40 -1.84
N ILE A 143 3.90 5.42 -2.81
CA ILE A 143 3.27 4.21 -3.37
C ILE A 143 4.31 3.27 -4.00
N PHE A 144 5.21 3.81 -4.82
CA PHE A 144 6.29 3.01 -5.39
C PHE A 144 7.29 2.51 -4.35
N ARG A 145 7.45 3.18 -3.20
CA ARG A 145 8.26 2.67 -2.09
C ARG A 145 7.61 1.48 -1.38
N ASP A 146 6.27 1.50 -1.24
CA ASP A 146 5.54 0.36 -0.69
C ASP A 146 5.73 -0.89 -1.55
N LEU A 147 5.74 -0.74 -2.89
CA LEU A 147 6.11 -1.83 -3.80
C LEU A 147 7.46 -2.45 -3.44
N GLY A 148 8.49 -1.64 -3.20
CA GLY A 148 9.82 -2.11 -2.82
C GLY A 148 9.82 -2.91 -1.53
N ALA A 149 9.11 -2.43 -0.50
CA ALA A 149 8.99 -3.14 0.77
C ALA A 149 8.28 -4.50 0.62
N VAL A 150 7.17 -4.52 -0.14
CA VAL A 150 6.40 -5.75 -0.38
C VAL A 150 7.17 -6.75 -1.24
N LEU A 151 7.93 -6.28 -2.24
CA LEU A 151 8.81 -7.13 -3.05
C LEU A 151 9.86 -7.83 -2.19
N LEU A 152 10.54 -7.09 -1.32
CA LEU A 152 11.55 -7.66 -0.42
C LEU A 152 10.97 -8.66 0.58
N ALA A 153 9.68 -8.57 0.89
CA ALA A 153 8.97 -9.52 1.73
C ALA A 153 8.48 -10.78 1.00
N ASP A 154 8.74 -10.93 -0.31
CA ASP A 154 8.27 -12.02 -1.19
C ASP A 154 6.75 -12.30 -1.08
N LYS A 155 5.96 -11.22 -0.95
CA LYS A 155 4.50 -11.31 -0.82
C LYS A 155 3.75 -11.28 -2.15
N LEU A 156 4.41 -10.92 -3.25
CA LEU A 156 3.80 -10.87 -4.57
C LEU A 156 3.87 -12.22 -5.29
N GLN A 157 2.78 -12.57 -5.98
CA GLN A 157 2.76 -13.73 -6.87
C GLN A 157 3.60 -13.45 -8.13
N PRO A 158 4.38 -14.43 -8.62
CA PRO A 158 5.09 -14.32 -9.89
C PRO A 158 4.21 -13.80 -11.02
N PRO A 159 4.65 -12.78 -11.78
CA PRO A 159 3.85 -12.26 -12.88
C PRO A 159 3.78 -13.25 -14.04
N GLY A 160 2.70 -13.18 -14.81
CA GLY A 160 2.59 -13.92 -16.06
C GLY A 160 3.57 -13.39 -17.12
N PRO A 161 3.94 -14.21 -18.14
CA PRO A 161 4.90 -13.81 -19.18
C PRO A 161 4.51 -12.52 -19.92
N THR A 162 3.21 -12.27 -20.08
CA THR A 162 2.66 -11.08 -20.75
C THR A 162 2.87 -9.79 -19.96
N ASP A 163 3.04 -9.88 -18.64
CA ASP A 163 3.19 -8.73 -17.75
C ASP A 163 4.64 -8.40 -17.41
N VAL A 164 5.57 -9.33 -17.66
CA VAL A 164 7.02 -9.12 -17.45
C VAL A 164 7.53 -7.84 -18.12
N PRO A 165 7.19 -7.50 -19.38
CA PRO A 165 7.64 -6.25 -20.00
C PRO A 165 7.11 -4.99 -19.29
N LYS A 166 5.87 -5.03 -18.79
CA LYS A 166 5.27 -3.93 -18.03
C LYS A 166 5.98 -3.77 -16.67
N TRP A 167 6.26 -4.87 -15.97
CA TRP A 167 7.05 -4.84 -14.72
C TRP A 167 8.46 -4.30 -14.93
N LYS A 168 9.17 -4.72 -15.99
CA LYS A 168 10.47 -4.13 -16.36
C LYS A 168 10.36 -2.63 -16.61
N THR A 169 9.25 -2.16 -17.20
CA THR A 169 8.99 -0.72 -17.39
C THR A 169 8.82 0.00 -16.05
N ILE A 170 8.04 -0.57 -15.13
CA ILE A 170 7.85 -0.03 -13.77
C ILE A 170 9.17 0.05 -13.02
N PHE A 171 9.99 -1.00 -13.07
CA PHE A 171 11.30 -1.02 -12.41
C PHE A 171 12.30 -0.03 -13.03
N ARG A 172 12.32 0.12 -14.35
CA ARG A 172 13.12 1.18 -14.98
C ARG A 172 12.69 2.56 -14.54
N PHE A 173 11.39 2.80 -14.43
CA PHE A 173 10.85 4.06 -13.96
C PHE A 173 11.30 4.37 -12.51
N THR A 174 11.23 3.38 -11.60
CA THR A 174 11.65 3.58 -10.20
C THR A 174 13.14 3.82 -10.06
N LEU A 175 13.97 3.15 -10.87
CA LEU A 175 15.42 3.35 -10.91
C LEU A 175 15.78 4.74 -11.46
N THR A 176 15.20 5.13 -12.60
CA THR A 176 15.46 6.42 -13.27
C THR A 176 15.13 7.61 -12.37
N HIS A 177 14.06 7.50 -11.58
CA HIS A 177 13.62 8.56 -10.67
C HIS A 177 14.16 8.43 -9.24
N HIS A 178 15.09 7.48 -9.01
CA HIS A 178 15.66 7.16 -7.70
C HIS A 178 14.61 7.03 -6.58
N ILE A 179 13.49 6.36 -6.90
CA ILE A 179 12.36 6.20 -5.97
C ILE A 179 12.67 5.12 -4.94
N LEU A 180 13.18 3.98 -5.41
CA LEU A 180 13.64 2.86 -4.60
C LEU A 180 15.11 3.06 -4.23
N THR A 181 15.47 2.58 -3.04
CA THR A 181 16.82 2.69 -2.48
C THR A 181 17.23 1.39 -1.81
N GLY A 182 18.53 1.19 -1.60
CA GLY A 182 19.08 0.01 -0.91
C GLY A 182 18.69 -1.30 -1.59
N ASN A 183 18.29 -2.30 -0.80
CA ASN A 183 18.03 -3.64 -1.32
C ASN A 183 16.95 -3.67 -2.41
N ALA A 184 15.89 -2.86 -2.27
CA ALA A 184 14.82 -2.80 -3.26
C ALA A 184 15.34 -2.30 -4.61
N ALA A 185 16.20 -1.27 -4.62
CA ALA A 185 16.82 -0.77 -5.85
C ALA A 185 17.67 -1.85 -6.52
N CYS A 186 18.55 -2.52 -5.75
CA CYS A 186 19.38 -3.62 -6.26
C CYS A 186 18.54 -4.76 -6.86
N CYS A 187 17.46 -5.17 -6.20
CA CYS A 187 16.60 -6.24 -6.72
C CYS A 187 15.85 -5.83 -7.99
N THR A 188 15.38 -4.58 -8.07
CA THR A 188 14.74 -4.07 -9.30
C THR A 188 15.73 -3.90 -10.45
N GLU A 189 16.97 -3.50 -10.18
CA GLU A 189 18.03 -3.42 -11.19
C GLU A 189 18.37 -4.80 -11.75
N TYR A 190 18.55 -5.78 -10.85
CA TYR A 190 18.77 -7.18 -11.23
C TYR A 190 17.62 -7.71 -12.10
N ALA A 191 16.37 -7.45 -11.70
CA ALA A 191 15.19 -7.87 -12.48
C ALA A 191 15.13 -7.25 -13.89
N VAL A 192 15.68 -6.05 -14.08
CA VAL A 192 15.67 -5.37 -15.38
C VAL A 192 16.81 -5.82 -16.29
N SER A 193 17.99 -6.05 -15.73
CA SER A 193 19.24 -6.14 -16.50
C SER A 193 19.95 -7.49 -16.40
N HIS A 194 19.55 -8.37 -15.46
CA HIS A 194 20.30 -9.55 -15.03
C HIS A 194 21.76 -9.28 -14.64
N ARG A 195 22.14 -8.02 -14.47
CA ARG A 195 23.49 -7.58 -14.13
C ARG A 195 23.35 -6.43 -13.16
N ALA A 196 23.44 -6.72 -11.86
CA ALA A 196 23.51 -5.66 -10.87
C ALA A 196 24.94 -5.10 -10.80
N GLU A 197 25.06 -3.83 -10.40
CA GLU A 197 26.36 -3.26 -10.07
C GLU A 197 27.09 -4.10 -9.02
N ILE A 198 28.43 -3.99 -8.99
CA ILE A 198 29.28 -4.68 -8.00
C ILE A 198 28.81 -4.37 -6.56
N SER A 199 28.33 -3.14 -6.33
CA SER A 199 27.76 -2.67 -5.06
C SER A 199 26.55 -3.50 -4.59
N CYS A 200 25.79 -4.07 -5.53
CA CYS A 200 24.60 -4.86 -5.28
C CYS A 200 24.86 -6.38 -5.30
N ALA A 201 26.08 -6.85 -5.61
CA ALA A 201 26.38 -8.27 -5.84
C ALA A 201 25.96 -9.18 -4.66
N TRP A 202 26.28 -8.79 -3.42
CA TRP A 202 25.89 -9.56 -2.23
C TRP A 202 24.39 -9.54 -1.99
N ILE A 203 23.74 -8.39 -2.22
CA ILE A 203 22.29 -8.24 -2.04
C ILE A 203 21.55 -9.12 -3.05
N VAL A 204 22.02 -9.17 -4.30
CA VAL A 204 21.41 -10.02 -5.33
C VAL A 204 21.42 -11.47 -4.90
N ARG A 205 22.59 -11.98 -4.53
CA ARG A 205 22.76 -13.39 -4.17
C ARG A 205 22.05 -13.76 -2.87
N ASP A 206 22.13 -12.89 -1.85
CA ASP A 206 21.66 -13.23 -0.52
C ASP A 206 20.16 -12.92 -0.35
N THR A 207 19.59 -12.02 -1.16
CA THR A 207 18.19 -11.57 -1.09
C THR A 207 17.44 -11.73 -2.42
N CYS A 208 17.86 -11.05 -3.49
CA CYS A 208 17.04 -10.89 -4.68
C CYS A 208 16.76 -12.20 -5.43
N GLU A 209 17.75 -13.09 -5.54
CA GLU A 209 17.62 -14.42 -6.13
C GLU A 209 16.69 -15.36 -5.36
N LYS A 210 16.31 -15.01 -4.12
CA LYS A 210 15.35 -15.78 -3.31
C LYS A 210 13.92 -15.28 -3.46
N ILE A 211 13.72 -14.11 -4.08
CA ILE A 211 12.41 -13.52 -4.29
C ILE A 211 11.84 -14.07 -5.60
N ARG A 212 10.75 -14.83 -5.51
CA ARG A 212 10.15 -15.55 -6.66
C ARG A 212 9.66 -14.60 -7.73
N PHE A 213 9.08 -13.48 -7.29
CA PHE A 213 8.65 -12.42 -8.18
C PHE A 213 9.79 -11.85 -9.02
N ILE A 214 10.91 -11.55 -8.37
CA ILE A 214 12.08 -10.92 -9.00
C ILE A 214 12.69 -11.85 -10.04
N ASN A 215 12.86 -13.14 -9.73
CA ASN A 215 13.39 -14.11 -10.68
C ASN A 215 12.50 -14.28 -11.92
N SER A 216 11.18 -14.22 -11.73
CA SER A 216 10.22 -14.35 -12.83
C SER A 216 10.18 -13.11 -13.73
N VAL A 217 10.47 -11.92 -13.17
CA VAL A 217 10.68 -10.72 -13.99
C VAL A 217 12.04 -10.76 -14.67
N ALA A 218 13.08 -11.23 -13.98
CA ALA A 218 14.42 -11.30 -14.52
C ALA A 218 14.41 -12.07 -15.84
N SER A 219 13.91 -13.31 -15.82
CA SER A 219 13.92 -14.30 -16.92
C SER A 219 13.67 -13.78 -18.33
#